data_AF-A2DB84-F1
#
_entry.id   AF-A2DB84-F1
#
_cell.length_a   1.000
_cell.length_b   1.000
_cell.length_c   1.000
_cell.angle_alpha   90.00
_cell.angle_beta   90.00
_cell.angle_gamma   90.00
#
_symmetry.space_group_name_H-M   'P 1'
#
loop_
_entity.id
_entity.type
_entity.pdbx_description
1 polymer ?
#
loop_
_entity_poly.entity_id
_entity_poly.type
_entity_poly.pdbx_seq_one_letter_code
_entity_poly.pdbx_strand_id
1 'polypeptide(L)'
;MLILVIGDLHIPSRSYSIPAVFKESLSTGKIHQILCTGNLCTRSEIEMLRKFCSDVQIVRGEFDEDDVTECEQLSVTVGSFKIGLVSSYTLIPSNDKARLAAKARELDADILAFGGGHQAGMYQKDGKLYINPGSATGAFCAENPEPRPSFILINIQGNSAITYIYTLEADGTMKVDKDVFQKEGEDE
;
A
#
# COMPACT_ATOMS: atom_id res chain seq x y z
N MET A 1 12.46 10.90 -0.60
CA MET A 1 11.54 10.66 0.54
C MET A 1 11.19 9.19 0.55
N LEU A 2 11.17 8.56 1.74
CA LEU A 2 10.81 7.14 1.88
C LEU A 2 9.38 7.00 2.40
N ILE A 3 8.54 6.32 1.64
CA ILE A 3 7.11 6.14 1.91
C ILE A 3 6.85 4.65 2.14
N LEU A 4 6.08 4.32 3.18
CA LEU A 4 5.55 2.98 3.40
C LEU A 4 4.15 2.89 2.81
N VAL A 5 3.89 1.85 2.01
CA VAL A 5 2.54 1.49 1.57
C VAL A 5 2.18 0.15 2.18
N ILE A 6 1.05 0.12 2.91
CA ILE A 6 0.65 -1.02 3.75
C ILE A 6 -0.87 -1.15 3.80
N GLY A 7 -1.43 -2.32 4.08
CA GLY A 7 -2.87 -2.47 4.30
C GLY A 7 -3.30 -3.93 4.43
N ASP A 8 -4.61 -4.15 4.39
CA ASP A 8 -5.24 -5.47 4.51
C ASP A 8 -4.72 -6.24 5.73
N LEU A 9 -4.64 -5.56 6.89
CA LEU A 9 -4.18 -6.16 8.15
C LEU A 9 -5.22 -7.13 8.72
N HIS A 10 -6.50 -6.74 8.67
CA HIS A 10 -7.63 -7.46 9.24
C HIS A 10 -7.43 -7.90 10.70
N ILE A 11 -6.92 -6.99 11.54
CA ILE A 11 -6.71 -7.25 12.97
C ILE A 11 -7.92 -6.72 13.75
N PRO A 12 -8.60 -7.51 14.59
CA PRO A 12 -8.24 -8.86 15.07
C PRO A 12 -8.92 -10.01 14.31
N SER A 13 -9.74 -9.71 13.29
CA SER A 13 -10.69 -10.69 12.72
C SER A 13 -10.05 -11.84 11.94
N ARG A 14 -8.94 -11.58 11.23
CA ARG A 14 -8.23 -12.59 10.41
C ARG A 14 -6.77 -12.77 10.78
N SER A 15 -6.19 -11.82 11.51
CA SER A 15 -4.83 -11.92 12.05
C SER A 15 -4.75 -11.26 13.42
N TYR A 16 -3.74 -11.65 14.20
CA TYR A 16 -3.51 -11.13 15.54
C TYR A 16 -2.49 -9.99 15.58
N SER A 17 -1.52 -9.97 14.66
CA SER A 17 -0.50 -8.92 14.62
C SER A 17 0.32 -8.92 13.33
N ILE A 18 0.92 -7.78 13.00
CA ILE A 18 1.99 -7.69 12.00
C ILE A 18 3.20 -8.53 12.46
N PRO A 19 3.84 -9.30 11.57
CA PRO A 19 5.04 -10.09 11.88
C PRO A 19 6.14 -9.28 12.58
N ALA A 20 6.82 -9.87 13.57
CA ALA A 20 7.84 -9.20 14.36
C ALA A 20 8.99 -8.64 13.50
N VAL A 21 9.43 -9.40 12.49
CA VAL A 21 10.50 -9.00 11.57
C VAL A 21 10.14 -7.72 10.80
N PHE A 22 8.86 -7.53 10.47
CA PHE A 22 8.39 -6.29 9.82
C PHE A 22 8.43 -5.13 10.82
N LYS A 23 7.91 -5.33 12.05
CA LYS A 23 7.93 -4.28 13.08
C LYS A 23 9.35 -3.77 13.36
N GLU A 24 10.33 -4.66 13.42
CA GLU A 24 11.74 -4.29 13.59
C GLU A 24 12.26 -3.47 12.40
N SER A 25 11.95 -3.89 11.18
CA SER A 25 12.37 -3.17 9.95
C SER A 25 11.75 -1.77 9.85
N LEU A 26 10.47 -1.65 10.19
CA LEU A 26 9.70 -0.40 10.15
C LEU A 26 10.10 0.57 11.27
N SER A 27 10.60 0.07 12.41
CA SER A 27 11.02 0.89 13.56
C SER A 27 12.34 1.64 13.36
N THR A 28 12.96 1.56 12.18
CA THR A 28 14.25 2.19 11.89
C THR A 28 14.20 3.72 11.77
N GLY A 29 13.01 4.34 11.84
CA GLY A 29 12.82 5.79 11.84
C GLY A 29 13.11 6.48 10.50
N LYS A 30 13.22 5.72 9.41
CA LYS A 30 13.53 6.25 8.06
C LYS A 30 12.29 6.62 7.25
N ILE A 31 11.11 6.20 7.70
CA ILE A 31 9.84 6.36 6.98
C ILE A 31 9.31 7.77 7.23
N HIS A 32 9.09 8.52 6.14
CA HIS A 32 8.63 9.90 6.19
C HIS A 32 7.11 10.00 6.15
N GLN A 33 6.45 9.02 5.52
CA GLN A 33 4.99 8.97 5.38
C GLN A 33 4.52 7.52 5.24
N ILE A 34 3.35 7.21 5.78
CA ILE A 34 2.65 5.93 5.62
C ILE A 34 1.37 6.17 4.82
N LEU A 35 1.17 5.39 3.76
CA LEU A 35 -0.05 5.33 2.96
C LEU A 35 -0.71 3.97 3.19
N CYS A 36 -1.92 3.96 3.72
CA CYS A 36 -2.63 2.73 4.05
C CYS A 36 -3.86 2.48 3.17
N THR A 37 -3.92 1.32 2.50
CA THR A 37 -5.03 0.92 1.62
C THR A 37 -6.31 0.49 2.36
N GLY A 38 -6.33 0.60 3.69
CA GLY A 38 -7.45 0.27 4.55
C GLY A 38 -7.42 -1.15 5.10
N ASN A 39 -8.56 -1.58 5.67
CA ASN A 39 -8.73 -2.89 6.33
C ASN A 39 -7.75 -3.07 7.50
N LEU A 40 -7.56 -2.01 8.29
CA LEU A 40 -6.93 -2.06 9.61
C LEU A 40 -7.89 -2.64 10.66
N CYS A 41 -9.19 -2.50 10.41
CA CYS A 41 -10.35 -2.81 11.22
C CYS A 41 -10.56 -1.90 12.43
N THR A 42 -9.53 -1.60 13.22
CA THR A 42 -9.69 -0.89 14.49
C THR A 42 -8.84 0.37 14.59
N ARG A 43 -9.27 1.30 15.46
CA ARG A 43 -8.51 2.51 15.79
C ARG A 43 -7.16 2.24 16.47
N SER A 44 -7.04 1.16 17.25
CA SER A 44 -5.77 0.76 17.88
C SER A 44 -4.67 0.51 16.86
N GLU A 45 -5.03 0.01 15.68
CA GLU A 45 -4.07 -0.28 14.62
C GLU A 45 -3.60 0.97 13.89
N ILE A 46 -4.42 2.01 13.81
CA ILE A 46 -3.96 3.34 13.37
C ILE A 46 -2.93 3.89 14.36
N GLU A 47 -3.22 3.82 15.66
CA GLU A 47 -2.30 4.30 16.69
C GLU A 47 -0.98 3.52 16.70
N MET A 48 -1.03 2.22 16.40
CA MET A 48 0.14 1.39 16.19
C MET A 48 0.97 1.86 14.98
N LEU A 49 0.34 2.15 13.83
CA LEU A 49 1.05 2.70 12.66
C LEU A 49 1.67 4.07 12.96
N ARG A 50 0.99 4.92 13.75
CA ARG A 50 1.49 6.23 14.17
C ARG A 50 2.76 6.17 15.03
N LYS A 51 3.05 5.02 15.65
CA LYS A 51 4.32 4.80 16.38
C LYS A 51 5.51 4.66 15.44
N PHE A 52 5.31 4.20 14.20
CA PHE A 52 6.37 4.09 13.20
C PHE A 52 6.61 5.40 12.46
N CYS A 53 5.55 6.17 12.20
CA CYS A 53 5.62 7.47 11.53
C CYS A 53 4.45 8.35 11.94
N SER A 54 4.67 9.65 12.18
CA SER A 54 3.59 10.56 12.56
C SER A 54 2.64 10.92 11.42
N ASP A 55 3.13 10.91 10.17
CA ASP A 55 2.33 11.19 8.97
C ASP A 55 1.76 9.88 8.42
N VAL A 56 0.50 9.61 8.77
CA VAL A 56 -0.23 8.41 8.35
C VAL A 56 -1.50 8.84 7.63
N GLN A 57 -1.57 8.46 6.36
CA GLN A 57 -2.71 8.69 5.49
C GLN A 57 -3.38 7.36 5.20
N ILE A 58 -4.71 7.29 5.34
CA ILE A 58 -5.45 6.03 5.31
C ILE A 58 -6.73 6.25 4.51
N VAL A 59 -7.02 5.34 3.59
CA VAL A 59 -8.36 5.21 3.01
C VAL A 59 -9.15 4.14 3.73
N ARG A 60 -10.46 4.35 3.81
CA ARG A 60 -11.40 3.40 4.40
C ARG A 60 -11.32 2.09 3.63
N GLY A 61 -11.27 0.98 4.35
CA GLY A 61 -11.47 -0.38 3.87
C GLY A 61 -12.88 -0.89 4.19
N GLU A 62 -13.23 -2.04 3.59
CA GLU A 62 -14.54 -2.67 3.73
C GLU A 62 -14.86 -3.07 5.17
N PHE A 63 -13.82 -3.51 5.90
CA PHE A 63 -13.95 -4.05 7.26
C PHE A 63 -13.46 -3.07 8.33
N ASP A 64 -13.22 -1.81 7.96
CA ASP A 64 -12.85 -0.77 8.92
C ASP A 64 -14.07 -0.29 9.72
N GLU A 65 -13.91 -0.18 11.04
CA GLU A 65 -14.87 0.48 11.92
C GLU A 65 -15.06 1.95 11.52
N ASP A 66 -16.25 2.50 11.80
CA ASP A 66 -16.62 3.86 11.37
C ASP A 66 -15.70 4.95 11.93
N ASP A 67 -15.00 4.70 13.04
CA ASP A 67 -14.09 5.66 13.69
C ASP A 67 -12.64 5.58 13.19
N VAL A 68 -12.34 4.70 12.22
CA VAL A 68 -11.02 4.58 11.57
C VAL A 68 -10.77 5.75 10.62
N THR A 69 -11.61 5.90 9.59
CA THR A 69 -11.57 6.99 8.61
C THR A 69 -12.82 6.98 7.73
N GLU A 70 -13.30 8.15 7.34
CA GLU A 70 -14.37 8.32 6.34
C GLU A 70 -13.82 8.54 4.91
N CYS A 71 -12.49 8.58 4.74
CA CYS A 71 -11.86 8.89 3.46
C CYS A 71 -11.90 7.68 2.51
N GLU A 72 -12.77 7.67 1.51
CA GLU A 72 -12.88 6.55 0.56
C GLU A 72 -11.73 6.49 -0.46
N GLN A 73 -11.20 7.65 -0.83
CA GLN A 73 -10.10 7.79 -1.79
C GLN A 73 -9.24 8.99 -1.42
N LEU A 74 -7.95 8.87 -1.69
CA LEU A 74 -6.98 9.92 -1.37
C LEU A 74 -6.00 10.10 -2.52
N SER A 75 -5.56 11.35 -2.72
CA SER A 75 -4.41 11.66 -3.57
C SER A 75 -3.42 12.50 -2.78
N VAL A 76 -2.17 12.04 -2.73
CA VAL A 76 -1.08 12.71 -2.01
C VAL A 76 0.05 13.02 -2.98
N THR A 77 0.53 14.24 -2.98
CA THR A 77 1.72 14.62 -3.76
C THR A 77 2.97 14.44 -2.92
N VAL A 78 3.91 13.63 -3.40
CA VAL A 78 5.21 13.41 -2.74
C VAL A 78 6.33 13.62 -3.75
N GLY A 79 7.07 14.72 -3.60
CA GLY A 79 8.04 15.15 -4.59
C GLY A 79 7.36 15.51 -5.92
N SER A 80 7.83 14.92 -7.03
CA SER A 80 7.28 15.10 -8.38
C SER A 80 6.13 14.15 -8.73
N PHE A 81 5.81 13.21 -7.83
CA PHE A 81 4.81 12.19 -8.05
C PHE A 81 3.52 12.48 -7.29
N LYS A 82 2.40 12.23 -7.96
CA LYS A 82 1.08 12.18 -7.35
C LYS A 82 0.66 10.72 -7.13
N ILE A 83 0.48 10.35 -5.87
CA ILE A 83 0.13 9.00 -5.46
C ILE A 83 -1.37 8.96 -5.12
N GLY A 84 -2.13 8.21 -5.91
CA GLY A 84 -3.52 7.88 -5.60
C GLY A 84 -3.57 6.65 -4.69
N LEU A 85 -4.48 6.66 -3.73
CA LEU A 85 -4.69 5.59 -2.76
C LEU A 85 -6.17 5.21 -2.76
N VAL A 86 -6.46 3.92 -2.95
CA VAL A 86 -7.82 3.38 -3.02
C VAL A 86 -7.91 2.01 -2.36
N SER A 87 -9.04 1.72 -1.75
CA SER A 87 -9.32 0.39 -1.20
C SER A 87 -10.00 -0.51 -2.24
N SER A 88 -10.05 -1.81 -1.96
CA SER A 88 -10.59 -2.82 -2.85
C SER A 88 -12.11 -2.71 -3.05
N TYR A 89 -12.86 -2.29 -2.03
CA TYR A 89 -14.33 -2.27 -2.15
C TYR A 89 -14.86 -1.12 -3.03
N THR A 90 -14.06 -0.08 -3.25
CA THR A 90 -14.42 1.02 -4.16
C THR A 90 -14.11 0.68 -5.62
N LEU A 91 -13.44 -0.46 -5.88
CA LEU A 91 -13.06 -0.94 -7.20
C LEU A 91 -13.38 -2.43 -7.33
N ILE A 92 -14.54 -2.78 -7.90
CA ILE A 92 -14.94 -4.17 -8.09
C ILE A 92 -15.04 -4.50 -9.59
N PRO A 93 -14.27 -5.47 -10.12
CA PRO A 93 -13.22 -6.25 -9.44
C PRO A 93 -11.95 -5.41 -9.17
N SER A 94 -11.26 -5.67 -8.05
CA SER A 94 -10.13 -4.83 -7.60
C SER A 94 -8.87 -4.99 -8.44
N ASN A 95 -8.75 -6.12 -9.14
CA ASN A 95 -7.60 -6.45 -10.00
C ASN A 95 -7.86 -6.17 -11.50
N ASP A 96 -8.97 -5.50 -11.84
CA ASP A 96 -9.28 -5.14 -13.21
C ASP A 96 -8.41 -3.96 -13.68
N LYS A 97 -7.52 -4.23 -14.65
CA LYS A 97 -6.56 -3.24 -15.16
C LYS A 97 -7.24 -2.03 -15.81
N ALA A 98 -8.42 -2.18 -16.41
CA ALA A 98 -9.11 -1.06 -17.05
C ALA A 98 -9.74 -0.13 -16.00
N ARG A 99 -10.29 -0.68 -14.92
CA ARG A 99 -10.82 0.07 -13.78
C ARG A 99 -9.70 0.79 -13.02
N LEU A 100 -8.59 0.11 -12.76
CA LEU A 100 -7.41 0.73 -12.15
C LEU A 100 -6.90 1.90 -13.00
N ALA A 101 -6.81 1.72 -14.32
CA ALA A 101 -6.42 2.81 -15.23
C ALA A 101 -7.42 3.97 -15.24
N ALA A 102 -8.73 3.68 -15.20
CA ALA A 102 -9.75 4.73 -15.07
C ALA A 102 -9.61 5.50 -13.76
N LYS A 103 -9.38 4.80 -12.64
CA LYS A 103 -9.21 5.42 -11.32
C LYS A 103 -7.93 6.24 -11.20
N ALA A 104 -6.84 5.76 -11.78
CA ALA A 104 -5.60 6.53 -11.87
C ALA A 104 -5.74 7.80 -12.73
N ARG A 105 -6.67 7.83 -13.70
CA ARG A 105 -7.00 9.06 -14.45
C ARG A 105 -7.92 9.97 -13.67
N GLU A 106 -8.93 9.41 -13.00
CA GLU A 106 -9.85 10.16 -12.12
C GLU A 106 -9.09 10.93 -11.03
N LEU A 107 -8.14 10.26 -10.37
CA LEU A 107 -7.32 10.86 -9.33
C LEU A 107 -6.15 11.67 -9.88
N ASP A 108 -5.92 11.62 -11.21
CA ASP A 108 -4.75 12.22 -11.85
C ASP A 108 -3.45 11.80 -11.14
N ALA A 109 -3.31 10.49 -10.93
CA ALA A 109 -2.20 9.88 -10.21
C ALA A 109 -1.14 9.35 -11.16
N ASP A 110 0.13 9.57 -10.83
CA ASP A 110 1.29 8.93 -11.48
C ASP A 110 1.48 7.50 -10.95
N ILE A 111 1.23 7.32 -9.65
CA ILE A 111 1.32 6.03 -8.95
C ILE A 111 -0.03 5.75 -8.31
N LEU A 112 -0.66 4.61 -8.62
CA LEU A 112 -1.88 4.17 -7.96
C LEU A 112 -1.57 3.01 -7.00
N ALA A 113 -1.75 3.26 -5.70
CA ALA A 113 -1.73 2.26 -4.66
C ALA A 113 -3.16 1.74 -4.39
N PHE A 114 -3.37 0.44 -4.52
CA PHE A 114 -4.66 -0.19 -4.33
C PHE A 114 -4.57 -1.44 -3.44
N GLY A 115 -5.60 -1.68 -2.62
CA GLY A 115 -5.73 -2.88 -1.78
C GLY A 115 -6.53 -4.00 -2.44
N GLY A 116 -6.74 -5.10 -1.71
CA GLY A 116 -7.50 -6.27 -2.15
C GLY A 116 -6.65 -7.34 -2.83
N GLY A 117 -7.23 -8.52 -3.06
CA GLY A 117 -6.54 -9.69 -3.61
C GLY A 117 -5.44 -10.30 -2.71
N HIS A 118 -4.93 -9.54 -1.73
CA HIS A 118 -3.89 -9.92 -0.78
C HIS A 118 -2.66 -10.51 -1.48
N GLN A 119 -2.32 -9.95 -2.65
CA GLN A 119 -1.18 -10.36 -3.44
C GLN A 119 -0.34 -9.12 -3.73
N ALA A 120 0.87 -9.10 -3.17
CA ALA A 120 1.79 -8.01 -3.43
C ALA A 120 2.22 -8.02 -4.89
N GLY A 121 2.27 -6.85 -5.50
CA GLY A 121 2.66 -6.73 -6.89
C GLY A 121 2.84 -5.28 -7.31
N MET A 122 3.60 -5.12 -8.39
CA MET A 122 3.72 -3.85 -9.08
C MET A 122 3.79 -4.07 -10.58
N TYR A 123 3.23 -3.14 -11.34
CA TYR A 123 3.36 -3.13 -12.79
C TYR A 123 3.26 -1.71 -13.33
N GLN A 124 3.92 -1.47 -14.45
CA GLN A 124 3.88 -0.20 -15.17
C GLN A 124 2.98 -0.34 -16.40
N LYS A 125 2.11 0.64 -16.65
CA LYS A 125 1.25 0.67 -17.84
C LYS A 125 0.84 2.10 -18.17
N ASP A 126 0.90 2.45 -19.46
CA ASP A 126 0.48 3.76 -19.99
C ASP A 126 1.12 4.94 -19.23
N GLY A 127 2.44 4.85 -18.95
CA GLY A 127 3.20 5.89 -18.25
C GLY A 127 2.85 6.04 -16.76
N LYS A 128 2.15 5.07 -16.16
CA LYS A 128 1.77 5.08 -14.74
C LYS A 128 2.25 3.80 -14.04
N LEU A 129 2.51 3.92 -12.74
CA LEU A 129 2.86 2.78 -11.87
C LEU A 129 1.65 2.36 -11.04
N TYR A 130 1.39 1.06 -10.99
CA TYR A 130 0.33 0.47 -10.17
C TYR A 130 0.97 -0.45 -9.16
N ILE A 131 0.60 -0.29 -7.89
CA ILE A 131 1.15 -1.06 -6.78
C ILE A 131 0.04 -1.59 -5.89
N ASN A 132 0.20 -2.84 -5.47
CA ASN A 132 -0.61 -3.44 -4.42
C ASN A 132 0.33 -3.93 -3.33
N PRO A 133 0.24 -3.44 -2.08
CA PRO A 133 1.11 -3.86 -1.00
C PRO A 133 0.86 -5.31 -0.54
N GLY A 134 -0.23 -5.92 -0.98
CA GLY A 134 -0.75 -7.17 -0.43
C GLY A 134 -1.26 -6.98 0.99
N SER A 135 -1.24 -8.05 1.78
CA SER A 135 -1.66 -8.02 3.18
C SER A 135 -0.44 -7.97 4.10
N ALA A 136 -0.35 -6.95 4.95
CA ALA A 136 0.76 -6.82 5.90
C ALA A 136 0.89 -7.96 6.91
N THR A 137 -0.20 -8.70 7.11
CA THR A 137 -0.33 -9.79 8.08
C THR A 137 -0.44 -11.16 7.41
N GLY A 138 -0.57 -11.23 6.09
CA GLY A 138 -0.94 -12.47 5.39
C GLY A 138 -2.35 -12.92 5.76
N ALA A 139 -3.28 -11.99 5.97
CA ALA A 139 -4.67 -12.29 6.28
C ALA A 139 -5.32 -13.07 5.14
N PHE A 140 -6.15 -14.07 5.45
CA PHE A 140 -6.86 -14.85 4.44
C PHE A 140 -7.71 -13.99 3.49
N CYS A 141 -7.71 -14.32 2.20
CA CYS A 141 -8.60 -13.78 1.18
C CYS A 141 -9.11 -14.91 0.27
N ALA A 142 -10.36 -14.83 -0.19
CA ALA A 142 -10.92 -15.87 -1.06
C ALA A 142 -10.19 -15.98 -2.41
N GLU A 143 -9.65 -14.87 -2.92
CA GLU A 143 -8.87 -14.82 -4.16
C GLU A 143 -7.44 -15.37 -3.99
N ASN A 144 -6.91 -15.33 -2.77
CA ASN A 144 -5.58 -15.82 -2.44
C ASN A 144 -5.62 -16.62 -1.12
N PRO A 145 -5.78 -17.95 -1.19
CA PRO A 145 -5.96 -18.81 -0.02
C PRO A 145 -4.74 -18.88 0.91
N GLU A 146 -3.53 -18.63 0.40
CA GLU A 146 -2.28 -18.67 1.17
C GLU A 146 -1.48 -17.38 0.97
N PRO A 147 -2.00 -16.23 1.43
CA PRO A 147 -1.34 -14.95 1.22
C PRO A 147 -0.09 -14.86 2.10
N ARG A 148 0.99 -14.37 1.51
CA ARG A 148 2.22 -14.08 2.24
C ARG A 148 2.13 -12.67 2.85
N PRO A 149 2.58 -12.47 4.10
CA PRO A 149 2.69 -11.13 4.65
C PRO A 149 3.60 -10.27 3.78
N SER A 150 3.16 -9.06 3.45
CA SER A 150 3.89 -8.17 2.55
C SER A 150 3.61 -6.69 2.77
N PHE A 151 4.55 -5.84 2.38
CA PHE A 151 4.36 -4.40 2.31
C PHE A 151 5.28 -3.79 1.25
N ILE A 152 5.07 -2.51 0.92
CA ILE A 152 5.87 -1.81 -0.08
C ILE A 152 6.58 -0.60 0.54
N LEU A 153 7.84 -0.39 0.16
CA LEU A 153 8.55 0.87 0.37
C LEU A 153 8.78 1.56 -0.97
N ILE A 154 8.48 2.86 -1.03
CA ILE A 154 8.78 3.70 -2.20
C ILE A 154 9.79 4.75 -1.79
N ASN A 155 10.93 4.78 -2.46
CA ASN A 155 11.93 5.83 -2.32
C ASN A 155 11.84 6.77 -3.52
N ILE A 156 11.34 7.98 -3.29
CA ILE A 156 11.22 9.03 -4.31
C ILE A 156 12.47 9.90 -4.32
N GLN A 157 13.10 10.03 -5.49
CA GLN A 157 14.29 10.83 -5.73
C GLN A 157 14.16 11.55 -7.08
N GLY A 158 13.94 12.87 -7.05
CA GLY A 158 13.70 13.65 -8.28
C GLY A 158 12.47 13.13 -9.02
N ASN A 159 12.63 12.73 -10.28
CA ASN A 159 11.57 12.14 -11.12
C ASN A 159 11.63 10.60 -11.17
N SER A 160 12.29 9.97 -10.19
CA SER A 160 12.41 8.52 -10.08
C SER A 160 11.76 8.02 -8.79
N ALA A 161 10.93 6.99 -8.90
CA ALA A 161 10.32 6.26 -7.80
C ALA A 161 10.87 4.83 -7.80
N ILE A 162 11.68 4.52 -6.79
CA ILE A 162 12.23 3.16 -6.60
C ILE A 162 11.32 2.42 -5.63
N THR A 163 10.67 1.37 -6.11
CA THR A 163 9.68 0.59 -5.35
C THR A 163 10.28 -0.74 -4.92
N TYR A 164 10.13 -1.06 -3.64
CA TYR A 164 10.58 -2.30 -3.02
C TYR A 164 9.38 -3.04 -2.43
N ILE A 165 9.13 -4.25 -2.89
CA ILE A 165 8.13 -5.15 -2.31
C ILE A 165 8.83 -6.08 -1.35
N TYR A 166 8.46 -6.02 -0.07
CA TYR A 166 8.92 -6.93 0.96
C TYR A 166 7.87 -8.01 1.15
N THR A 167 8.27 -9.28 1.02
CA THR A 167 7.40 -10.45 1.25
C THR A 167 8.06 -11.37 2.26
N LEU A 168 7.31 -11.81 3.26
CA LEU A 168 7.76 -12.79 4.24
C LEU A 168 7.46 -14.21 3.71
N GLU A 169 8.52 -14.96 3.43
CA GLU A 169 8.42 -16.33 2.94
C GLU A 169 8.11 -17.33 4.07
N ALA A 170 7.72 -18.55 3.70
CA ALA A 170 7.34 -19.60 4.65
C ALA A 170 8.46 -19.98 5.63
N ASP A 171 9.70 -19.85 5.19
CA ASP A 171 10.91 -20.15 5.97
C ASP A 171 11.32 -18.99 6.89
N GLY A 172 10.54 -17.91 6.92
CA GLY A 172 10.81 -16.70 7.71
C GLY A 172 11.81 -15.75 7.07
N THR A 173 12.26 -16.02 5.83
CA THR A 173 13.16 -15.11 5.11
C THR A 173 12.39 -13.97 4.45
N MET A 174 13.07 -12.84 4.31
CA MET A 174 12.53 -11.64 3.70
C MET A 174 12.93 -11.61 2.22
N LYS A 175 11.98 -11.84 1.32
CA LYS A 175 12.18 -11.62 -0.11
C LYS A 175 11.94 -10.16 -0.43
N VAL A 176 12.82 -9.58 -1.26
CA VAL A 176 12.71 -8.19 -1.72
C VAL A 176 12.73 -8.14 -3.24
N ASP A 177 11.61 -7.75 -3.84
CA ASP A 177 11.50 -7.46 -5.27
C ASP A 177 11.62 -5.94 -5.48
N LYS A 178 12.33 -5.50 -6.53
CA LYS A 178 12.62 -4.09 -6.80
C LYS A 178 12.25 -3.71 -8.22
N ASP A 179 11.60 -2.57 -8.38
CA ASP A 179 11.40 -1.93 -9.68
C ASP A 179 11.67 -0.41 -9.61
N VAL A 180 11.95 0.20 -10.76
CA VAL A 180 12.20 1.63 -10.90
C VAL A 180 11.23 2.20 -11.91
N PHE A 181 10.45 3.18 -11.46
CA PHE A 181 9.56 3.96 -12.31
C PHE A 181 10.12 5.36 -12.48
N GLN A 182 10.29 5.78 -13.73
CA GLN A 182 10.70 7.15 -14.07
C GLN A 182 9.51 7.87 -14.70
N LYS A 183 9.20 9.04 -14.15
CA LYS A 183 8.24 9.94 -14.78
C LYS A 183 8.93 10.61 -15.96
N GLU A 184 8.41 10.43 -17.16
CA GLU A 184 8.86 11.18 -18.33
C GLU A 184 8.69 12.67 -18.01
N GLY A 185 9.76 13.45 -18.25
CA GLY A 185 9.65 14.90 -18.09
C GLY A 185 8.61 15.42 -19.06
N GLU A 186 7.79 16.38 -18.62
CA GLU A 186 7.17 17.29 -19.56
C GLU A 186 8.33 18.03 -20.23
N ASP A 187 8.70 17.63 -21.44
CA ASP A 187 9.57 18.43 -22.29
C ASP A 187 8.82 19.76 -22.54
N GLU A 188 9.17 20.80 -21.78
CA GLU A 188 8.77 22.19 -22.02
C GLU A 188 9.37 22.74 -23.33
#